data_AF-A0A8H3LH80-F1
#
_entry.id   AF-A0A8H3LH80-F1
#
_cell.length_a   1.000
_cell.length_b   1.000
_cell.length_c   1.000
_cell.angle_alpha   90.00
_cell.angle_beta   90.00
_cell.angle_gamma   90.00
#
_symmetry.space_group_name_H-M   'P 1'
#
loop_
_entity.id
_entity.type
_entity.pdbx_description
1 polymer ?
#
loop_
_entity_poly.entity_id
_entity_poly.type
_entity_poly.pdbx_seq_one_letter_code
_entity_poly.pdbx_strand_id
1 'polypeptide(L)'
;MKINLLVLSFFLICSSELIFGQTTDGKCGPTGNNQSCGTQFCCSQFGFCGTSTDHCGTGCQASYGKCGTGTVSTPSSTPSSSSTLPTNAPTSSPVKAVDITTCKVPGTVAITFDDGPSQFTPQLLDKLKSMGVKATFFVNGNNFGCIYDNANTLIRAFKEGHQIASHTWSHPDLATLTKGQLKYQMLKLNEAFAKILGVIPVFVRPPFGSGVDKPLVHEYIRRIRLSSSNLGY
;
A
#
# COMPACT_ATOMS: atom_id res chain seq x y z
N MET A 1 19.73 -8.54 40.08
CA MET A 1 18.73 -8.81 39.02
C MET A 1 19.32 -8.32 37.71
N LYS A 2 19.80 -9.22 36.84
CA LYS A 2 20.59 -8.88 35.64
C LYS A 2 19.64 -8.57 34.48
N ILE A 3 19.71 -7.33 33.98
CA ILE A 3 19.08 -6.90 32.72
C ILE A 3 20.13 -7.07 31.62
N ASN A 4 19.96 -8.07 30.76
CA ASN A 4 20.76 -8.21 29.55
C ASN A 4 20.12 -7.36 28.45
N LEU A 5 20.67 -6.15 28.28
CA LEU A 5 20.45 -5.29 27.13
C LEU A 5 21.24 -5.86 25.94
N LEU A 6 20.56 -6.50 25.00
CA LEU A 6 21.19 -6.90 23.73
C LEU A 6 20.99 -5.77 22.72
N VAL A 7 22.06 -5.00 22.51
CA VAL A 7 22.22 -4.07 21.39
C VAL A 7 22.45 -4.93 20.14
N LEU A 8 21.61 -4.81 19.10
CA LEU A 8 21.92 -5.40 17.80
C LEU A 8 21.97 -4.32 16.71
N SER A 9 23.23 -4.01 16.39
CA SER A 9 23.86 -3.44 15.21
C SER A 9 23.03 -2.83 14.08
N PHE A 10 23.41 -1.58 13.79
CA PHE A 10 23.46 -0.97 12.47
C PHE A 10 23.92 -1.96 11.38
N PHE A 11 23.13 -2.09 10.32
CA PHE A 11 23.67 -2.26 8.98
C PHE A 11 23.02 -1.22 8.06
N LEU A 12 23.81 -0.17 7.81
CA LEU A 12 23.68 0.74 6.69
C LEU A 12 24.03 -0.06 5.43
N ILE A 13 23.10 -0.20 4.48
CA ILE A 13 23.46 -0.34 3.07
C ILE A 13 22.72 0.77 2.32
N CYS A 14 23.47 1.84 2.10
CA CYS A 14 23.20 2.78 1.02
C CYS A 14 23.60 2.07 -0.28
N SER A 15 22.68 1.93 -1.22
CA SER A 15 23.00 1.72 -2.63
C SER A 15 22.00 2.50 -3.44
N SER A 16 22.42 3.71 -3.76
CA SER A 16 21.82 4.62 -4.72
C SER A 16 22.00 4.05 -6.12
N GLU A 17 20.96 3.41 -6.64
CA GLU A 17 20.63 3.55 -8.05
C GLU A 17 19.33 4.34 -8.14
N LEU A 18 19.50 5.64 -8.40
CA LEU A 18 18.42 6.53 -8.78
C LEU A 18 17.85 6.04 -10.11
N ILE A 19 16.69 5.38 -10.08
CA ILE A 19 15.85 5.27 -11.27
C ILE A 19 15.28 6.66 -11.53
N PHE A 20 16.04 7.47 -12.28
CA PHE A 20 15.55 8.72 -12.83
C PHE A 20 14.43 8.42 -13.81
N GLY A 21 13.26 9.01 -13.58
CA GLY A 21 12.17 9.03 -14.56
C GLY A 21 10.79 8.67 -14.02
N GLN A 22 10.52 8.77 -12.72
CA GLN A 22 9.14 8.81 -12.24
C GLN A 22 8.80 10.19 -11.72
N THR A 23 7.68 10.69 -12.22
CA THR A 23 7.15 12.01 -11.92
C THR A 23 6.61 11.99 -10.49
N THR A 24 6.98 12.97 -9.68
CA THR A 24 6.68 12.96 -8.23
C THR A 24 5.20 13.22 -7.95
N ASP A 25 4.49 13.81 -8.92
CA ASP A 25 3.06 14.09 -8.87
C ASP A 25 2.21 13.11 -9.70
N GLY A 26 2.85 12.17 -10.41
CA GLY A 26 2.19 11.19 -11.28
C GLY A 26 1.72 11.77 -12.61
N LYS A 27 2.00 13.04 -12.92
CA LYS A 27 1.69 13.65 -14.22
C LYS A 27 2.77 13.31 -15.24
N CYS A 28 2.43 13.07 -16.49
CA CYS A 28 3.40 12.89 -17.57
C CYS A 28 2.87 13.48 -18.89
N GLY A 29 3.74 13.62 -19.90
CA GLY A 29 3.38 14.20 -21.19
C GLY A 29 3.34 15.73 -21.21
N PRO A 30 2.82 16.35 -22.29
CA PRO A 30 2.83 17.80 -22.49
C PRO A 30 2.13 18.60 -21.38
N THR A 31 1.12 17.99 -20.75
CA THR A 31 0.38 18.59 -19.62
C THR A 31 1.05 18.37 -18.26
N GLY A 32 2.09 17.52 -18.21
CA GLY A 32 2.89 17.19 -17.03
C GLY A 32 4.34 17.64 -17.17
N ASN A 33 4.60 18.84 -17.70
CA ASN A 33 5.94 19.39 -17.90
C ASN A 33 6.89 18.47 -18.72
N ASN A 34 6.35 17.75 -19.71
CA ASN A 34 7.08 16.79 -20.56
C ASN A 34 7.78 15.65 -19.78
N GLN A 35 7.31 15.35 -18.57
CA GLN A 35 7.89 14.28 -17.78
C GLN A 35 7.43 12.89 -18.26
N SER A 36 8.24 11.86 -18.01
CA SER A 36 7.93 10.47 -18.38
C SER A 36 7.53 9.65 -17.17
N CYS A 37 6.64 8.68 -17.38
CA CYS A 37 6.13 7.77 -16.35
C CYS A 37 7.09 6.56 -16.07
N GLY A 38 8.25 6.51 -16.72
CA GLY A 38 9.23 5.42 -16.60
C GLY A 38 8.95 4.24 -17.54
N THR A 39 9.67 3.12 -17.34
CA THR A 39 9.69 1.99 -18.30
C THR A 39 8.52 1.02 -18.17
N GLN A 40 7.75 1.08 -17.08
CA GLN A 40 6.68 0.13 -16.77
C GLN A 40 5.29 0.77 -16.71
N PHE A 41 5.20 2.09 -16.89
CA PHE A 41 3.95 2.84 -16.83
C PHE A 41 3.76 3.65 -18.10
N CYS A 42 2.52 3.70 -18.56
CA CYS A 42 2.13 4.50 -19.69
C CYS A 42 1.64 5.89 -19.28
N CYS A 43 1.92 6.88 -20.12
CA CYS A 43 1.30 8.20 -20.05
C CYS A 43 -0.05 8.16 -20.76
N SER A 44 -1.15 8.27 -20.01
CA SER A 44 -2.49 8.37 -20.62
C SER A 44 -2.65 9.66 -21.40
N GLN A 45 -3.66 9.72 -22.28
CA GLN A 45 -4.05 10.95 -22.99
C GLN A 45 -4.40 12.13 -22.05
N PHE A 46 -4.73 11.84 -20.78
CA PHE A 46 -5.01 12.85 -19.76
C PHE A 46 -3.76 13.33 -19.01
N GLY A 47 -2.59 12.80 -19.35
CA GLY A 47 -1.31 13.22 -18.80
C GLY A 47 -0.99 12.62 -17.44
N PHE A 48 -1.36 11.36 -17.20
CA PHE A 48 -1.08 10.65 -15.94
C PHE A 48 -0.46 9.27 -16.16
N CYS A 49 0.42 8.89 -15.25
CA CYS A 49 1.13 7.61 -15.24
C CYS A 49 0.21 6.47 -14.80
N GLY A 50 0.14 5.36 -15.55
CA GLY A 50 -0.58 4.17 -15.10
C GLY A 50 -0.42 2.93 -16.00
N THR A 51 -0.98 1.81 -15.56
CA THR A 51 -0.90 0.50 -16.26
C THR A 51 -2.27 -0.13 -16.55
N SER A 52 -3.37 0.53 -16.21
CA SER A 52 -4.72 0.02 -16.52
C SER A 52 -4.99 0.07 -18.02
N THR A 53 -6.04 -0.60 -18.49
CA THR A 53 -6.49 -0.53 -19.88
C THR A 53 -6.77 0.90 -20.34
N ASP A 54 -7.17 1.81 -19.45
CA ASP A 54 -7.40 3.23 -19.81
C ASP A 54 -6.09 4.00 -20.05
N HIS A 55 -4.96 3.45 -19.57
CA HIS A 55 -3.62 4.00 -19.81
C HIS A 55 -2.96 3.24 -20.98
N CYS A 56 -3.01 1.91 -20.93
CA CYS A 56 -2.31 1.00 -21.82
C CYS A 56 -3.13 0.45 -23.00
N GLY A 57 -4.40 0.83 -23.11
CA GLY A 57 -5.23 0.62 -24.29
C GLY A 57 -4.98 1.72 -25.33
N THR A 58 -6.05 2.30 -25.87
CA THR A 58 -5.96 3.36 -26.87
C THR A 58 -5.65 4.70 -26.19
N GLY A 59 -4.46 5.26 -26.44
CA GLY A 59 -4.10 6.59 -25.91
C GLY A 59 -2.79 6.65 -25.12
N CYS A 60 -1.94 5.63 -25.21
CA CYS A 60 -0.62 5.67 -24.60
C CYS A 60 0.32 6.62 -25.36
N GLN A 61 0.79 7.68 -24.68
CA GLN A 61 1.78 8.59 -25.25
C GLN A 61 3.17 7.96 -25.14
N ALA A 62 3.58 7.23 -26.19
CA ALA A 62 4.80 6.42 -26.22
C ALA A 62 6.11 7.21 -25.93
N SER A 63 6.13 8.51 -26.23
CA SER A 63 7.26 9.40 -25.92
C SER A 63 7.43 9.67 -24.41
N TYR A 64 6.38 9.42 -23.62
CA TYR A 64 6.34 9.75 -22.19
C TYR A 64 6.07 8.53 -21.32
N GLY A 65 5.93 7.32 -21.87
CA GLY A 65 5.81 6.10 -21.08
C GLY A 65 5.64 4.88 -21.97
N LYS A 66 5.90 3.69 -21.41
CA LYS A 66 5.68 2.42 -22.08
C LYS A 66 4.82 1.52 -21.21
N CYS A 67 3.87 0.83 -21.84
CA CYS A 67 3.23 -0.30 -21.21
C CYS A 67 4.25 -1.43 -21.12
N GLY A 68 4.60 -1.83 -19.89
CA GLY A 68 5.35 -3.06 -19.68
C GLY A 68 4.65 -4.20 -20.43
N THR A 69 5.42 -5.13 -20.99
CA THR A 69 4.93 -6.28 -21.78
C THR A 69 4.12 -7.24 -20.90
N GLY A 70 2.92 -6.82 -20.52
CA GLY A 70 1.86 -7.64 -19.95
C GLY A 70 0.70 -7.55 -20.93
N THR A 71 0.50 -8.61 -21.70
CA THR A 71 -0.55 -8.80 -22.70
C THR A 71 -1.91 -8.25 -22.23
N VAL A 72 -2.31 -7.11 -22.80
CA VAL A 72 -3.67 -6.58 -22.70
C VAL A 72 -4.50 -7.28 -23.77
N SER A 73 -5.22 -8.33 -23.38
CA SER A 73 -6.21 -8.98 -24.25
C SER A 73 -7.40 -8.04 -24.45
N THR A 74 -7.56 -7.50 -25.66
CA THR A 74 -8.75 -6.78 -26.14
C THR A 74 -9.72 -7.79 -26.78
N PRO A 75 -11.06 -7.61 -26.69
CA PRO A 75 -12.02 -8.57 -27.23
C PRO A 75 -12.34 -8.27 -28.71
N SER A 76 -12.33 -9.29 -29.56
CA SER A 76 -13.01 -9.27 -30.86
C SER A 76 -13.40 -10.69 -31.31
N SER A 77 -14.72 -10.88 -31.38
CA SER A 77 -15.51 -11.66 -32.35
C SER A 77 -14.88 -12.88 -33.08
N THR A 78 -15.32 -14.07 -32.64
CA THR A 78 -15.83 -15.24 -33.44
C THR A 78 -14.85 -16.06 -34.31
N PRO A 79 -15.10 -17.38 -34.56
CA PRO A 79 -15.36 -18.51 -33.65
C PRO A 79 -14.30 -19.64 -33.74
N SER A 80 -14.31 -20.52 -32.73
CA SER A 80 -13.83 -21.93 -32.71
C SER A 80 -12.53 -22.32 -33.41
N SER A 81 -11.56 -22.80 -32.63
CA SER A 81 -11.10 -24.20 -32.73
C SER A 81 -10.21 -24.58 -31.55
N SER A 82 -10.41 -25.80 -31.11
CA SER A 82 -9.96 -26.44 -29.88
C SER A 82 -8.49 -26.83 -29.94
N SER A 83 -7.72 -26.53 -28.90
CA SER A 83 -6.55 -27.34 -28.53
C SER A 83 -6.28 -27.19 -27.03
N THR A 84 -6.68 -28.21 -26.29
CA THR A 84 -6.45 -28.40 -24.86
C THR A 84 -4.96 -28.63 -24.59
N LEU A 85 -4.33 -27.73 -23.83
CA LEU A 85 -3.08 -28.01 -23.13
C LEU A 85 -3.33 -27.88 -21.62
N PRO A 86 -2.88 -28.84 -20.78
CA PRO A 86 -3.25 -28.88 -19.38
C PRO A 86 -2.37 -27.94 -18.56
N THR A 87 -2.95 -26.82 -18.11
CA THR A 87 -2.30 -25.94 -17.14
C THR A 87 -2.52 -26.47 -15.73
N ASN A 88 -1.64 -27.36 -15.27
CA ASN A 88 -1.45 -27.59 -13.84
C ASN A 88 -0.73 -26.38 -13.23
N ALA A 89 -1.45 -25.28 -13.05
CA ALA A 89 -1.04 -24.23 -12.14
C ALA A 89 -1.34 -24.70 -10.71
N PRO A 90 -0.38 -24.64 -9.76
CA PRO A 90 -0.67 -24.96 -8.38
C PRO A 90 -1.70 -23.95 -7.85
N THR A 91 -2.91 -24.44 -7.61
CA THR A 91 -3.96 -23.72 -6.89
C THR A 91 -3.44 -23.43 -5.49
N SER A 92 -2.84 -22.25 -5.30
CA SER A 92 -2.50 -21.77 -3.96
C SER A 92 -3.80 -21.60 -3.17
N SER A 93 -4.00 -22.48 -2.20
CA SER A 93 -5.14 -22.49 -1.28
C SER A 93 -5.53 -21.08 -0.85
N PRO A 94 -6.83 -20.79 -0.67
CA PRO A 94 -7.28 -19.47 -0.26
C PRO A 94 -6.64 -19.10 1.09
N VAL A 95 -5.70 -18.16 1.08
CA VAL A 95 -5.22 -17.50 2.30
C VAL A 95 -6.40 -16.68 2.81
N LYS A 96 -7.19 -17.28 3.70
CA LYS A 96 -8.24 -16.61 4.45
C LYS A 96 -7.56 -15.47 5.21
N ALA A 97 -8.02 -14.22 5.11
CA ALA A 97 -7.48 -13.25 6.05
C ALA A 97 -7.93 -13.68 7.44
N VAL A 98 -6.97 -13.52 8.34
CA VAL A 98 -7.08 -13.95 9.70
C VAL A 98 -7.45 -12.70 10.47
N ASP A 99 -8.60 -12.72 11.11
CA ASP A 99 -8.88 -11.74 12.16
C ASP A 99 -7.91 -12.02 13.30
N ILE A 100 -7.05 -11.03 13.62
CA ILE A 100 -6.00 -11.16 14.63
C ILE A 100 -6.44 -10.37 15.84
N THR A 101 -6.96 -11.09 16.82
CA THR A 101 -7.43 -10.51 18.09
C THR A 101 -6.47 -10.79 19.26
N THR A 102 -5.48 -11.66 19.08
CA THR A 102 -4.57 -12.12 20.14
C THR A 102 -3.11 -12.08 19.72
N CYS A 103 -2.24 -11.75 20.67
CA CYS A 103 -0.79 -11.84 20.48
C CYS A 103 -0.36 -13.31 20.51
N LYS A 104 0.50 -13.71 19.56
CA LYS A 104 1.04 -15.08 19.54
C LYS A 104 2.10 -15.34 20.60
N VAL A 105 2.81 -14.30 21.03
CA VAL A 105 3.88 -14.41 22.04
C VAL A 105 3.26 -14.22 23.42
N PRO A 106 3.32 -15.21 24.32
CA PRO A 106 2.78 -15.09 25.67
C PRO A 106 3.39 -13.90 26.44
N GLY A 107 2.60 -13.26 27.30
CA GLY A 107 3.05 -12.14 28.13
C GLY A 107 3.31 -10.83 27.35
N THR A 108 2.90 -10.76 26.08
CA THR A 108 3.00 -9.52 25.28
C THR A 108 1.65 -8.85 25.11
N VAL A 109 1.69 -7.52 24.95
CA VAL A 109 0.54 -6.68 24.64
C VAL A 109 0.92 -5.81 23.44
N ALA A 110 0.00 -5.69 22.47
CA ALA A 110 0.12 -4.76 21.36
C ALA A 110 -0.71 -3.50 21.67
N ILE A 111 -0.04 -2.37 21.89
CA ILE A 111 -0.70 -1.07 22.04
C ILE A 111 -0.97 -0.51 20.65
N THR A 112 -2.22 -0.19 20.36
CA THR A 112 -2.64 0.27 19.04
C THR A 112 -3.48 1.53 19.12
N PHE A 113 -3.30 2.44 18.17
CA PHE A 113 -4.06 3.68 18.04
C PHE A 113 -4.65 3.78 16.64
N ASP A 114 -5.91 4.17 16.56
CA ASP A 114 -6.65 4.32 15.30
C ASP A 114 -6.85 5.82 15.00
N ASP A 115 -7.38 6.12 13.81
CA ASP A 115 -7.85 7.44 13.35
C ASP A 115 -6.82 8.56 13.15
N GLY A 116 -5.56 8.31 13.50
CA GLY A 116 -4.46 9.27 13.34
C GLY A 116 -3.85 9.33 11.93
N PRO A 117 -2.80 10.17 11.75
CA PRO A 117 -2.25 11.10 12.74
C PRO A 117 -3.13 12.33 12.96
N SER A 118 -3.11 12.87 14.17
CA SER A 118 -3.77 14.12 14.56
C SER A 118 -2.79 15.08 15.24
N GLN A 119 -3.26 16.27 15.63
CA GLN A 119 -2.48 17.25 16.38
C GLN A 119 -1.90 16.71 17.71
N PHE A 120 -2.49 15.66 18.27
CA PHE A 120 -2.03 15.05 19.53
C PHE A 120 -0.99 13.94 19.31
N THR A 121 -0.85 13.42 18.08
CA THR A 121 0.07 12.32 17.77
C THR A 121 1.55 12.66 18.09
N PRO A 122 2.07 13.88 17.84
CA PRO A 122 3.45 14.21 18.23
C PRO A 122 3.73 14.05 19.74
N GLN A 123 2.81 14.51 20.60
CA GLN A 123 2.94 14.39 22.05
C GLN A 123 2.85 12.92 22.51
N LEU A 124 2.00 12.13 21.85
CA LEU A 124 1.92 10.69 22.08
C LEU A 124 3.25 9.99 21.70
N LEU A 125 3.87 10.35 20.59
CA LEU A 125 5.18 9.81 20.18
C LEU A 125 6.27 10.16 21.21
N ASP A 126 6.28 11.39 21.74
CA ASP A 126 7.22 11.78 22.81
C ASP A 126 7.05 10.89 24.05
N LYS A 127 5.79 10.63 24.45
CA LYS A 127 5.50 9.80 25.61
C LYS A 127 5.92 8.34 25.37
N LEU A 128 5.58 7.76 24.22
CA LEU A 128 6.00 6.41 23.85
C LEU A 128 7.51 6.26 23.84
N LYS A 129 8.22 7.24 23.26
CA LYS A 129 9.69 7.30 23.25
C LYS A 129 10.27 7.36 24.66
N SER A 130 9.71 8.19 25.55
CA SER A 130 10.16 8.31 26.95
C SER A 130 10.02 7.01 27.75
N MET A 131 9.01 6.19 27.39
CA MET A 131 8.75 4.91 28.04
C MET A 131 9.52 3.75 27.38
N GLY A 132 10.20 4.00 26.25
CA GLY A 132 10.87 2.96 25.47
C GLY A 132 9.90 1.96 24.82
N VAL A 133 8.63 2.34 24.61
CA VAL A 133 7.57 1.46 24.13
C VAL A 133 7.30 1.69 22.64
N LYS A 134 7.06 0.61 21.89
CA LYS A 134 6.58 0.65 20.50
C LYS A 134 5.08 0.39 20.46
N ALA A 135 4.45 0.87 19.39
CA ALA A 135 3.00 0.83 19.20
C ALA A 135 2.69 0.66 17.71
N THR A 136 1.44 0.33 17.40
CA THR A 136 0.92 0.26 16.03
C THR A 136 -0.08 1.38 15.80
N PHE A 137 0.12 2.17 14.74
CA PHE A 137 -0.80 3.22 14.33
C PHE A 137 -1.58 2.77 13.09
N PHE A 138 -2.88 2.61 13.22
CA PHE A 138 -3.80 2.41 12.11
C PHE A 138 -4.24 3.78 11.60
N VAL A 139 -3.71 4.15 10.44
CA VAL A 139 -3.75 5.52 9.93
C VAL A 139 -4.81 5.69 8.84
N ASN A 140 -5.51 6.82 8.85
CA ASN A 140 -6.38 7.25 7.76
C ASN A 140 -5.68 8.15 6.75
N GLY A 141 -6.28 8.26 5.56
CA GLY A 141 -5.84 9.20 4.52
C GLY A 141 -6.47 10.59 4.61
N ASN A 142 -7.77 10.64 4.85
CA ASN A 142 -8.57 11.85 4.98
C ASN A 142 -9.76 11.61 5.91
N ASN A 143 -9.56 11.81 7.22
CA ASN A 143 -10.58 11.63 8.26
C ASN A 143 -10.74 12.92 9.07
N PHE A 144 -10.00 13.08 10.17
CA PHE A 144 -9.91 14.32 10.96
C PHE A 144 -8.93 15.37 10.38
N GLY A 145 -8.58 15.21 9.11
CA GLY A 145 -7.56 15.97 8.40
C GLY A 145 -6.94 15.13 7.29
N CYS A 146 -6.18 15.77 6.41
CA CYS A 146 -5.48 15.10 5.34
C CYS A 146 -4.14 14.55 5.85
N ILE A 147 -3.82 13.31 5.47
CA ILE A 147 -2.57 12.62 5.85
C ILE A 147 -1.32 13.39 5.41
N TYR A 148 -1.40 14.12 4.28
CA TYR A 148 -0.27 14.90 3.75
C TYR A 148 0.07 16.09 4.65
N ASP A 149 -0.92 16.68 5.33
CA ASP A 149 -0.68 17.77 6.30
C ASP A 149 0.08 17.27 7.53
N ASN A 150 0.02 15.96 7.79
CA ASN A 150 0.67 15.29 8.91
C ASN A 150 1.81 14.35 8.47
N ALA A 151 2.31 14.49 7.25
CA ALA A 151 3.31 13.59 6.68
C ALA A 151 4.58 13.48 7.55
N ASN A 152 5.06 14.59 8.10
CA ASN A 152 6.23 14.61 8.99
C ASN A 152 6.01 13.81 10.27
N THR A 153 4.81 13.87 10.86
CA THR A 153 4.45 13.08 12.04
C THR A 153 4.44 11.59 11.73
N LEU A 154 3.92 11.21 10.56
CA LEU A 154 3.90 9.82 10.11
C LEU A 154 5.31 9.28 9.82
N ILE A 155 6.16 10.08 9.15
CA ILE A 155 7.58 9.76 8.92
C ILE A 155 8.30 9.58 10.25
N ARG A 156 8.05 10.46 11.23
CA ARG A 156 8.62 10.37 12.58
C ARG A 156 8.20 9.05 13.26
N ALA A 157 6.91 8.73 13.28
CA ALA A 157 6.42 7.49 13.87
C ALA A 157 7.10 6.26 13.27
N PHE A 158 7.23 6.22 11.94
CA PHE A 158 7.93 5.14 11.24
C PHE A 158 9.43 5.07 11.59
N LYS A 159 10.15 6.21 11.56
CA LYS A 159 11.58 6.27 11.90
C LYS A 159 11.88 5.95 13.37
N GLU A 160 10.95 6.24 14.26
CA GLU A 160 11.03 5.87 15.67
C GLU A 160 10.70 4.39 15.91
N GLY A 161 10.40 3.60 14.86
CA GLY A 161 10.22 2.15 14.94
C GLY A 161 8.81 1.72 15.39
N HIS A 162 7.82 2.60 15.28
CA HIS A 162 6.42 2.21 15.43
C HIS A 162 5.93 1.51 14.16
N GLN A 163 4.98 0.59 14.31
CA GLN A 163 4.35 -0.04 13.16
C GLN A 163 3.28 0.90 12.59
N ILE A 164 3.29 1.09 11.28
CA ILE A 164 2.23 1.80 10.57
C ILE A 164 1.34 0.77 9.85
N ALA A 165 0.04 0.97 9.91
CA ALA A 165 -0.97 0.10 9.32
C ALA A 165 -2.11 0.93 8.71
N SER A 166 -2.87 0.32 7.80
CA SER A 166 -3.99 0.97 7.12
C SER A 166 -5.25 0.98 7.99
N HIS A 167 -5.93 2.13 8.05
CA HIS A 167 -7.28 2.25 8.58
C HIS A 167 -8.29 2.75 7.54
N THR A 168 -7.99 2.56 6.24
CA THR A 168 -8.74 3.08 5.08
C THR A 168 -8.56 4.58 4.82
N TRP A 169 -8.87 5.03 3.61
CA TRP A 169 -8.73 6.44 3.23
C TRP A 169 -9.61 7.36 4.08
N SER A 170 -10.93 7.20 4.07
CA SER A 170 -11.89 8.14 4.69
C SER A 170 -12.77 7.52 5.77
N HIS A 171 -12.29 6.45 6.41
CA HIS A 171 -12.97 5.79 7.53
C HIS A 171 -14.46 5.36 7.30
N PRO A 172 -14.86 4.83 6.12
CA PRO A 172 -16.22 4.34 5.95
C PRO A 172 -16.41 2.94 6.54
N ASP A 173 -17.66 2.59 6.87
CA ASP A 173 -18.04 1.21 7.16
C ASP A 173 -17.87 0.34 5.90
N LEU A 174 -16.87 -0.55 5.92
CA LEU A 174 -16.55 -1.41 4.78
C LEU A 174 -17.68 -2.37 4.41
N ALA A 175 -18.56 -2.74 5.34
CA ALA A 175 -19.72 -3.60 5.05
C ALA A 175 -20.72 -2.94 4.10
N THR A 176 -20.78 -1.61 4.05
CA THR A 176 -21.70 -0.86 3.18
C THR A 176 -21.18 -0.63 1.76
N LEU A 177 -19.87 -0.82 1.53
CA LEU A 177 -19.23 -0.44 0.28
C LEU A 177 -19.37 -1.48 -0.84
N THR A 178 -19.46 -0.98 -2.07
CA THR A 178 -19.22 -1.78 -3.28
C THR A 178 -17.74 -2.16 -3.41
N LYS A 179 -17.43 -3.13 -4.29
CA LYS A 179 -16.06 -3.54 -4.61
C LYS A 179 -15.16 -2.36 -5.05
N GLY A 180 -15.69 -1.48 -5.90
CA GLY A 180 -14.94 -0.32 -6.40
C GLY A 180 -14.61 0.68 -5.29
N GLN A 181 -15.60 1.00 -4.45
CA GLN A 181 -15.41 1.90 -3.31
C GLN A 181 -14.42 1.33 -2.28
N LEU A 182 -14.51 0.04 -1.97
CA LEU A 182 -13.55 -0.63 -1.08
C LEU A 182 -12.13 -0.57 -1.65
N LYS A 183 -11.97 -0.87 -2.94
CA LYS A 183 -10.67 -0.78 -3.62
C LYS A 183 -10.11 0.64 -3.56
N TYR A 184 -10.95 1.66 -3.77
CA TYR A 184 -10.56 3.07 -3.64
C TYR A 184 -10.03 3.37 -2.23
N GLN A 185 -10.77 2.98 -1.19
CA GLN A 185 -10.40 3.21 0.21
C GLN A 185 -9.02 2.67 0.55
N MET A 186 -8.69 1.49 0.01
CA MET A 186 -7.43 0.83 0.31
C MET A 186 -6.29 1.36 -0.56
N LEU A 187 -6.47 1.43 -1.88
CA LEU A 187 -5.41 1.84 -2.80
C LEU A 187 -5.02 3.30 -2.63
N LYS A 188 -5.98 4.19 -2.36
CA LYS A 188 -5.69 5.60 -2.19
C LYS A 188 -4.77 5.85 -1.00
N LEU A 189 -4.97 5.10 0.09
CA LEU A 189 -4.10 5.17 1.25
C LEU A 189 -2.73 4.51 1.00
N ASN A 190 -2.67 3.42 0.23
CA ASN A 190 -1.39 2.85 -0.20
C ASN A 190 -0.55 3.83 -1.03
N GLU A 191 -1.18 4.57 -1.95
CA GLU A 191 -0.48 5.62 -2.71
C GLU A 191 0.12 6.66 -1.78
N ALA A 192 -0.62 7.10 -0.76
CA ALA A 192 -0.11 8.06 0.22
C ALA A 192 1.03 7.48 1.06
N PHE A 193 0.92 6.23 1.52
CA PHE A 193 2.01 5.57 2.24
C PHE A 193 3.27 5.43 1.38
N ALA A 194 3.14 5.02 0.12
CA ALA A 194 4.28 4.95 -0.79
C ALA A 194 4.95 6.32 -0.97
N LYS A 195 4.16 7.40 -1.10
CA LYS A 195 4.67 8.77 -1.23
C LYS A 195 5.35 9.29 0.04
N ILE A 196 4.78 9.02 1.21
CA ILE A 196 5.24 9.59 2.49
C ILE A 196 6.36 8.74 3.11
N LEU A 197 6.24 7.42 3.06
CA LEU A 197 7.10 6.47 3.77
C LEU A 197 8.02 5.66 2.85
N GLY A 198 7.74 5.64 1.54
CA GLY A 198 8.46 4.77 0.59
C GLY A 198 8.10 3.29 0.71
N VAL A 199 7.13 2.93 1.56
CA VAL A 199 6.69 1.55 1.80
C VAL A 199 5.17 1.46 1.85
N ILE A 200 4.64 0.27 1.61
CA ILE A 200 3.21 -0.03 1.71
C ILE A 200 2.96 -0.95 2.92
N PRO A 201 2.29 -0.48 3.98
CA PRO A 201 1.85 -1.30 5.10
C PRO A 201 0.99 -2.50 4.67
N VAL A 202 1.19 -3.63 5.33
CA VAL A 202 0.52 -4.90 4.99
C VAL A 202 -0.60 -5.28 5.97
N PHE A 203 -0.74 -4.52 7.06
CA PHE A 203 -1.80 -4.69 8.05
C PHE A 203 -2.90 -3.66 7.82
N VAL A 204 -4.14 -4.10 8.06
CA VAL A 204 -5.33 -3.25 8.02
C VAL A 204 -6.20 -3.58 9.21
N ARG A 205 -6.81 -2.55 9.80
CA ARG A 205 -7.94 -2.68 10.71
C ARG A 205 -9.14 -2.01 10.05
N PRO A 206 -10.25 -2.71 9.82
CA PRO A 206 -11.45 -2.06 9.29
C PRO A 206 -12.05 -1.05 10.28
N PRO A 207 -12.50 0.13 9.79
CA PRO A 207 -13.36 1.03 10.57
C PRO A 207 -14.52 0.27 11.22
N PHE A 208 -14.78 0.55 12.50
CA PHE A 208 -15.84 -0.07 13.31
C PHE A 208 -15.73 -1.61 13.46
N GLY A 209 -14.63 -2.23 13.04
CA GLY A 209 -14.49 -3.69 12.97
C GLY A 209 -15.40 -4.35 11.92
N SER A 210 -15.99 -3.57 11.02
CA SER A 210 -17.04 -4.03 10.09
C SER A 210 -16.49 -4.40 8.71
N GLY A 211 -17.11 -5.38 8.05
CA GLY A 211 -16.77 -5.82 6.69
C GLY A 211 -15.52 -6.71 6.57
N VAL A 212 -15.02 -7.25 7.70
CA VAL A 212 -13.91 -8.23 7.74
C VAL A 212 -14.22 -9.50 6.95
N ASP A 213 -15.48 -9.87 6.82
CA ASP A 213 -15.97 -11.04 6.10
C ASP A 213 -15.95 -10.87 4.57
N LYS A 214 -15.80 -9.64 4.07
CA LYS A 214 -15.78 -9.38 2.63
C LYS A 214 -14.53 -10.00 1.98
N PRO A 215 -14.69 -10.90 0.98
CA PRO A 215 -13.58 -11.56 0.29
C PRO A 215 -12.52 -10.60 -0.28
N LEU A 216 -12.91 -9.37 -0.57
CA LEU A 216 -12.05 -8.34 -1.16
C LEU A 216 -11.09 -7.70 -0.15
N VAL A 217 -11.49 -7.56 1.12
CA VAL A 217 -10.56 -7.14 2.19
C VAL A 217 -9.48 -8.21 2.33
N HIS A 218 -9.90 -9.48 2.30
CA HIS A 218 -8.98 -10.61 2.36
C HIS A 218 -8.04 -10.70 1.16
N GLU A 219 -8.58 -10.53 -0.05
CA GLU A 219 -7.79 -10.52 -1.29
C GLU A 219 -6.77 -9.39 -1.30
N TYR A 220 -7.14 -8.21 -0.79
CA TYR A 220 -6.25 -7.06 -0.71
C TYR A 220 -5.07 -7.30 0.23
N ILE A 221 -5.34 -7.75 1.47
CA ILE A 221 -4.30 -8.11 2.45
C ILE A 221 -3.37 -9.19 1.87
N ARG A 222 -3.93 -10.18 1.16
CA ARG A 222 -3.17 -11.26 0.51
C ARG A 222 -2.24 -10.71 -0.58
N ARG A 223 -2.72 -9.80 -1.43
CA ARG A 223 -1.93 -9.26 -2.55
C ARG A 223 -0.77 -8.38 -2.09
N ILE A 224 -0.97 -7.56 -1.05
CA ILE A 224 0.14 -6.77 -0.49
C ILE A 224 1.25 -7.71 0.00
N ARG A 225 0.90 -8.73 0.79
CA ARG A 225 1.88 -9.69 1.32
C ARG A 225 2.69 -10.41 0.24
N LEU A 226 2.06 -10.73 -0.91
CA LEU A 226 2.73 -11.37 -2.05
C LEU A 226 3.65 -10.41 -2.82
N SER A 227 3.31 -9.12 -2.91
CA SER A 227 4.22 -8.12 -3.48
C SER A 227 5.43 -7.85 -2.58
N SER A 228 5.27 -7.89 -1.26
CA SER A 228 6.37 -7.75 -0.30
C SER A 228 7.37 -8.91 -0.38
N SER A 229 6.90 -10.14 -0.59
CA SER A 229 7.76 -11.33 -0.69
C SER A 229 8.57 -11.41 -1.99
N ASN A 230 8.13 -10.75 -3.07
CA ASN A 230 8.91 -10.64 -4.32
C ASN A 230 9.84 -9.42 -4.35
N LEU A 231 9.80 -8.58 -3.31
CA LEU A 231 10.65 -7.39 -3.17
C LEU A 231 11.77 -7.58 -2.14
N GLY A 232 11.96 -8.80 -1.60
CA GLY A 232 13.14 -9.14 -0.80
C GLY A 232 13.31 -8.34 0.49
N TYR A 233 12.21 -7.99 1.17
CA TYR A 233 12.23 -7.46 2.54
C TYR A 233 11.92 -8.54 3.58
#